data_AF-A0A258EYN3-F1
#
_entry.id   AF-A0A258EYN3-F1
#
_cell.length_a   1.000
_cell.length_b   1.000
_cell.length_c   1.000
_cell.angle_alpha   90.00
_cell.angle_beta   90.00
_cell.angle_gamma   90.00
#
_symmetry.space_group_name_H-M   'P 1'
#
loop_
_entity.id
_entity.type
_entity.pdbx_description
1 polymer ?
#
loop_
_entity_poly.entity_id
_entity_poly.type
_entity_poly.pdbx_seq_one_letter_code
_entity_poly.pdbx_strand_id
1 'polypeptide(L)'
;GFVTVANTETADHGATILKGNQKVLSARLSDAKFFWENDLRVAKAGMEEWAEGLKSVTFHNKLGSQADRVERIAALAREIAPLVGADPDDAMRAARLAKLDLRSAMVGEFPELQGVMGRYYVEVALKANPPRPIGERRRGAGRQDRHADRVLGD
;
A
#
# COMPACT_ATOMS: atom_id res chain seq x y z
N GLY A 1 20.32 -17.32 9.47
CA GLY A 1 21.65 -16.96 10.01
C GLY A 1 22.00 -15.56 9.56
N PHE A 2 22.93 -14.89 10.24
CA PHE A 2 23.46 -13.59 9.83
C PHE A 2 24.98 -13.71 9.63
N VAL A 3 25.54 -12.77 8.88
CA VAL A 3 26.99 -12.62 8.73
C VAL A 3 27.37 -11.26 9.30
N THR A 4 28.45 -11.22 10.06
CA THR A 4 29.05 -9.98 10.56
C THR A 4 30.53 -9.98 10.21
N VAL A 5 31.05 -8.82 9.85
CA VAL A 5 32.48 -8.63 9.54
C VAL A 5 33.02 -7.66 10.58
N ALA A 6 34.05 -8.08 11.31
CA ALA A 6 34.75 -7.24 12.27
C ALA A 6 36.13 -6.88 11.73
N ASN A 7 36.51 -5.60 11.83
CA ASN A 7 37.83 -5.10 11.40
C ASN A 7 38.85 -5.10 12.57
N THR A 8 38.69 -6.00 13.53
CA THR A 8 39.55 -6.09 14.72
C THR A 8 39.62 -7.54 15.18
N GLU A 9 40.82 -7.99 15.50
CA GLU A 9 41.04 -9.27 16.18
C GLU A 9 40.70 -9.12 17.67
N THR A 10 39.82 -9.97 18.17
CA THR A 10 39.46 -9.99 19.59
C THR A 10 40.05 -11.21 20.28
N ALA A 11 40.38 -11.07 21.56
CA ALA A 11 40.96 -12.15 22.37
C ALA A 11 40.03 -13.38 22.50
N ASP A 12 38.73 -13.21 22.29
CA ASP A 12 37.71 -14.26 22.33
C ASP A 12 37.28 -14.74 20.93
N HIS A 13 38.08 -14.47 19.89
CA HIS A 13 37.83 -14.86 18.50
C HIS A 13 36.43 -14.46 17.98
N GLY A 14 35.93 -13.30 18.41
CA GLY A 14 34.67 -12.71 17.97
C GLY A 14 33.41 -13.16 18.72
N ALA A 15 33.53 -14.00 19.75
CA ALA A 15 32.38 -14.56 20.47
C ALA A 15 31.44 -13.48 21.07
N THR A 16 32.02 -12.45 21.71
CA THR A 16 31.26 -11.34 22.29
C THR A 16 30.58 -10.49 21.22
N ILE A 17 31.28 -10.22 20.11
CA ILE A 17 30.75 -9.47 18.96
C ILE A 17 29.55 -10.22 18.35
N LEU A 18 29.67 -11.53 18.14
CA LEU A 18 28.59 -12.37 17.63
C LEU A 18 27.37 -12.33 18.54
N LYS A 19 27.55 -12.53 19.86
CA LYS A 19 26.46 -12.52 20.83
C LYS A 19 25.76 -11.16 20.89
N GLY A 20 26.52 -10.07 20.85
CA GLY A 20 26.00 -8.70 20.83
C GLY A 20 25.16 -8.43 19.58
N ASN A 21 25.73 -8.68 18.39
CA ASN A 21 25.02 -8.48 17.12
C ASN A 21 23.79 -9.37 17.00
N GLN A 22 23.87 -10.63 17.45
CA GLN A 22 22.73 -11.53 17.44
C GLN A 22 21.58 -10.99 18.29
N LYS A 23 21.87 -10.47 19.50
CA LYS A 23 20.85 -9.87 20.37
C LYS A 23 20.19 -8.66 19.71
N VAL A 24 20.98 -7.78 19.10
CA VAL A 24 20.48 -6.58 18.40
C VAL A 24 19.62 -6.97 17.20
N LEU A 25 20.11 -7.86 16.34
CA LEU A 25 19.38 -8.33 15.16
C LEU A 25 18.08 -9.03 15.55
N SER A 26 18.11 -9.89 16.57
CA SER A 26 16.92 -10.59 17.04
C SER A 26 15.85 -9.62 17.54
N ALA A 27 16.24 -8.57 18.27
CA ALA A 27 15.30 -7.55 18.73
C ALA A 27 14.69 -6.79 17.54
N ARG A 28 15.51 -6.32 16.60
CA ARG A 28 15.04 -5.58 15.41
C ARG A 28 14.13 -6.41 14.52
N LEU A 29 14.44 -7.70 14.31
CA LEU A 29 13.58 -8.60 13.55
C LEU A 29 12.26 -8.90 14.28
N SER A 30 12.27 -8.94 15.61
CA SER A 30 11.06 -9.09 16.41
C SER A 30 10.15 -7.87 16.26
N ASP A 31 10.70 -6.65 16.31
CA ASP A 31 9.93 -5.41 16.11
C ASP A 31 9.36 -5.34 14.69
N ALA A 32 10.18 -5.64 13.67
CA ALA A 32 9.72 -5.69 12.28
C ALA A 32 8.58 -6.70 12.09
N LYS A 33 8.70 -7.89 12.69
CA LYS A 33 7.63 -8.90 12.66
C LYS A 33 6.35 -8.37 13.32
N PHE A 34 6.46 -7.69 14.46
CA PHE A 34 5.31 -7.10 15.14
C PHE A 34 4.60 -6.05 14.27
N PHE A 35 5.35 -5.13 13.64
CA PHE A 35 4.77 -4.14 12.74
C PHE A 35 4.05 -4.80 11.56
N TRP A 36 4.70 -5.79 10.93
CA TRP A 36 4.11 -6.56 9.85
C TRP A 36 2.79 -7.23 10.28
N GLU A 37 2.78 -7.95 11.39
CA GLU A 37 1.58 -8.63 11.89
C GLU A 37 0.44 -7.66 12.21
N ASN A 38 0.77 -6.47 12.74
CA ASN A 38 -0.22 -5.43 12.98
C ASN A 38 -0.79 -4.87 11.67
N ASP A 39 0.08 -4.53 10.73
CA ASP A 39 -0.30 -3.98 9.43
C ASP A 39 -1.15 -4.96 8.62
N LEU A 40 -0.86 -6.26 8.72
CA LEU A 40 -1.67 -7.31 8.09
C LEU A 40 -3.13 -7.32 8.57
N ARG A 41 -3.43 -6.88 9.80
CA ARG A 41 -4.82 -6.80 10.28
C ARG A 41 -5.58 -5.73 9.50
N VAL A 42 -5.00 -4.55 9.36
CA VAL A 42 -5.60 -3.43 8.61
C VAL A 42 -5.69 -3.75 7.12
N ALA A 43 -4.66 -4.38 6.56
CA ALA A 43 -4.68 -4.82 5.16
C ALA A 43 -5.83 -5.79 4.86
N LYS A 44 -6.04 -6.81 5.71
CA LYS A 44 -7.14 -7.78 5.56
C LYS A 44 -8.52 -7.15 5.80
N ALA A 45 -8.60 -6.08 6.59
CA ALA A 45 -9.84 -5.37 6.86
C ALA A 45 -10.31 -4.48 5.68
N GLY A 46 -9.45 -4.23 4.68
CA GLY A 46 -9.79 -3.44 3.49
C GLY A 46 -8.97 -2.15 3.31
N MET A 47 -8.10 -1.82 4.27
CA MET A 47 -7.21 -0.65 4.24
C MET A 47 -7.93 0.72 4.28
N GLU A 48 -9.23 0.78 4.58
CA GLU A 48 -9.98 2.04 4.66
C GLU A 48 -9.44 2.96 5.77
N GLU A 49 -9.01 2.38 6.90
CA GLU A 49 -8.36 3.13 7.99
C GLU A 49 -7.11 3.87 7.49
N TRP A 50 -6.30 3.22 6.64
CA TRP A 50 -5.13 3.84 6.04
C TRP A 50 -5.53 4.94 5.05
N ALA A 51 -6.57 4.72 4.24
CA ALA A 51 -7.06 5.74 3.32
C ALA A 51 -7.53 7.00 4.07
N GLU A 52 -8.29 6.84 5.16
CA GLU A 52 -8.74 7.95 5.99
C GLU A 52 -7.56 8.65 6.66
N GLY A 53 -6.61 7.87 7.19
CA GLY A 53 -5.40 8.39 7.83
C GLY A 53 -4.54 9.26 6.91
N LEU A 54 -4.58 9.09 5.59
CA LEU A 54 -3.83 9.94 4.66
C LEU A 54 -4.32 11.40 4.62
N LYS A 55 -5.55 11.68 5.06
CA LYS A 55 -6.08 13.06 5.10
C LYS A 55 -5.35 13.94 6.11
N SER A 56 -4.79 13.35 7.17
CA SER A 56 -4.00 14.08 8.17
C SER A 56 -2.52 14.19 7.83
N VAL A 57 -2.05 13.54 6.76
CA VAL A 57 -0.65 13.59 6.33
C VAL A 57 -0.47 14.71 5.33
N THR A 58 0.13 15.83 5.73
CA THR A 58 0.43 16.95 4.83
C THR A 58 1.35 16.48 3.70
N PHE A 59 0.90 16.66 2.46
CA PHE A 59 1.76 16.49 1.28
C PHE A 59 2.51 17.80 0.98
N HIS A 60 1.77 18.90 0.94
CA HIS A 60 2.32 20.23 0.71
C HIS A 60 1.31 21.30 1.15
N ASN A 61 1.77 22.37 1.79
CA ASN A 61 0.90 23.38 2.39
C ASN A 61 -0.15 23.98 1.43
N LYS A 62 0.19 24.12 0.14
CA LYS A 62 -0.73 24.64 -0.90
C LYS A 62 -1.52 23.56 -1.65
N LEU A 63 -1.13 22.30 -1.54
CA LEU A 63 -1.71 21.19 -2.32
C LEU A 63 -2.42 20.14 -1.47
N GLY A 64 -2.50 20.38 -0.16
CA GLY A 64 -3.23 19.58 0.80
C GLY A 64 -2.48 18.35 1.31
N SER A 65 -3.26 17.32 1.61
CA SER A 65 -2.86 16.07 2.21
C SER A 65 -2.35 15.04 1.18
N GLN A 66 -1.84 13.91 1.65
CA GLN A 66 -1.54 12.75 0.80
C GLN A 66 -2.81 12.19 0.18
N ALA A 67 -3.94 12.23 0.89
CA ALA A 67 -5.23 11.82 0.31
C ALA A 67 -5.59 12.70 -0.91
N ASP A 68 -5.43 14.03 -0.80
CA ASP A 68 -5.70 14.96 -1.91
C ASP A 68 -4.76 14.69 -3.11
N ARG A 69 -3.49 14.39 -2.83
CA ARG A 69 -2.53 13.99 -3.87
C ARG A 69 -2.95 12.69 -4.55
N VAL A 70 -3.37 11.69 -3.78
CA VAL A 70 -3.79 10.39 -4.30
C VAL A 70 -5.02 10.53 -5.20
N GLU A 71 -6.02 11.34 -4.82
CA GLU A 71 -7.19 11.56 -5.68
C GLU A 71 -6.83 12.26 -7.00
N ARG A 72 -5.89 13.23 -6.99
CA ARG A 72 -5.37 13.82 -8.24
C ARG A 72 -4.67 12.78 -9.11
N ILE A 73 -3.85 11.91 -8.51
CA ILE A 73 -3.18 10.82 -9.25
C ILE A 73 -4.22 9.84 -9.82
N ALA A 74 -5.25 9.51 -9.05
CA ALA A 74 -6.31 8.59 -9.47
C ALA A 74 -7.12 9.14 -10.66
N ALA A 75 -7.44 10.43 -10.64
CA ALA A 75 -8.08 11.10 -11.77
C ALA A 75 -7.20 11.04 -13.04
N LEU A 76 -5.92 11.43 -12.92
CA LEU A 76 -4.97 11.37 -14.04
C LEU A 76 -4.76 9.93 -14.55
N ALA A 77 -4.66 8.95 -13.66
CA ALA A 77 -4.50 7.55 -14.02
C ALA A 77 -5.70 7.04 -14.84
N ARG A 78 -6.92 7.44 -14.47
CA ARG A 78 -8.14 7.10 -15.22
C ARG A 78 -8.14 7.73 -16.62
N GLU A 79 -7.71 8.98 -16.74
CA GLU A 79 -7.63 9.70 -18.03
C GLU A 79 -6.57 9.11 -18.97
N ILE A 80 -5.42 8.72 -18.43
CA ILE A 80 -4.29 8.20 -19.21
C ILE A 80 -4.51 6.73 -19.62
N ALA A 81 -5.20 5.93 -18.80
CA ALA A 81 -5.35 4.48 -19.01
C ALA A 81 -5.81 4.08 -20.43
N PRO A 82 -6.83 4.70 -21.06
CA PRO A 82 -7.22 4.36 -22.43
C PRO A 82 -6.11 4.56 -23.46
N LEU A 83 -5.22 5.54 -23.26
CA LEU A 83 -4.14 5.88 -24.19
C LEU A 83 -3.08 4.77 -24.29
N VAL A 84 -3.00 3.91 -23.27
CA VAL A 84 -2.07 2.78 -23.19
C VAL A 84 -2.80 1.43 -23.22
N GLY A 85 -4.11 1.41 -23.51
CA GLY A 85 -4.92 0.19 -23.56
C GLY A 85 -5.22 -0.44 -22.20
N ALA A 86 -5.07 0.29 -21.10
CA ALA A 86 -5.41 -0.16 -19.75
C ALA A 86 -6.88 0.14 -19.41
N ASP A 87 -7.46 -0.63 -18.48
CA ASP A 87 -8.80 -0.38 -17.97
C ASP A 87 -8.79 0.84 -17.02
N PRO A 88 -9.59 1.89 -17.30
CA PRO A 88 -9.55 3.14 -16.52
C PRO A 88 -9.92 2.97 -15.05
N ASP A 89 -10.88 2.09 -14.75
CA ASP A 89 -11.33 1.89 -13.38
C ASP A 89 -10.30 1.08 -12.60
N ASP A 90 -9.64 0.12 -13.24
CA ASP A 90 -8.54 -0.62 -12.62
C ASP A 90 -7.34 0.30 -12.34
N ALA A 91 -6.98 1.20 -13.26
CA ALA A 91 -5.91 2.17 -13.07
C ALA A 91 -6.22 3.17 -11.93
N MET A 92 -7.44 3.70 -11.88
CA MET A 92 -7.89 4.58 -10.80
C MET A 92 -7.82 3.88 -9.44
N ARG A 93 -8.26 2.63 -9.34
CA ARG A 93 -8.19 1.86 -8.09
C ARG A 93 -6.76 1.58 -7.67
N ALA A 94 -5.88 1.21 -8.61
CA ALA A 94 -4.46 1.00 -8.32
C ALA A 94 -3.82 2.29 -7.76
N ALA A 95 -4.12 3.45 -8.36
CA ALA A 95 -3.64 4.75 -7.88
C ALA A 95 -4.10 5.05 -6.45
N ARG A 96 -5.35 4.74 -6.10
CA ARG A 96 -5.88 4.92 -4.73
C ARG A 96 -5.19 4.06 -3.68
N LEU A 97 -4.70 2.88 -4.08
CA LEU A 97 -3.99 1.97 -3.19
C LEU A 97 -2.49 2.29 -3.06
N ALA A 98 -1.91 2.97 -4.05
CA ALA A 98 -0.46 3.11 -4.24
C ALA A 98 0.31 3.81 -3.10
N LYS A 99 -0.40 4.51 -2.20
CA LYS A 99 0.20 5.27 -1.09
C LYS A 99 -0.37 4.96 0.29
N LEU A 100 -1.24 3.95 0.40
CA LEU A 100 -1.85 3.60 1.69
C LEU A 100 -0.82 3.09 2.70
N ASP A 101 0.28 2.50 2.23
CA ASP A 101 1.36 2.01 3.08
C ASP A 101 2.08 3.10 3.87
N LEU A 102 1.98 4.38 3.48
CA LEU A 102 2.45 5.51 4.29
C LEU A 102 1.79 5.59 5.68
N ARG A 103 0.66 4.89 5.88
CA ARG A 103 0.00 4.76 7.19
C ARG A 103 0.33 3.47 7.94
N SER A 104 1.11 2.58 7.34
CA SER A 104 1.54 1.34 7.98
C SER A 104 2.61 1.61 9.04
N ALA A 105 2.62 0.80 10.10
CA ALA A 105 3.65 0.88 11.13
C ALA A 105 5.02 0.53 10.57
N MET A 106 5.09 -0.44 9.64
CA MET A 106 6.34 -0.81 8.98
C MET A 106 6.98 0.36 8.25
N VAL A 107 6.23 1.12 7.44
CA VAL A 107 6.78 2.30 6.73
C VAL A 107 7.05 3.47 7.67
N GLY A 108 6.33 3.54 8.80
CA GLY A 108 6.65 4.48 9.87
C GLY A 108 8.04 4.28 10.46
N GLU A 109 8.45 3.02 10.71
CA GLU A 109 9.79 2.68 11.22
C GLU A 109 10.85 2.61 10.10
N PHE A 110 10.48 2.11 8.91
CA PHE A 110 11.38 1.89 7.78
C PHE A 110 10.86 2.59 6.51
N PRO A 111 11.02 3.93 6.41
CA PRO A 111 10.51 4.72 5.28
C PRO A 111 11.00 4.25 3.90
N GLU A 112 12.19 3.65 3.85
CA GLU A 112 12.78 3.09 2.63
C GLU A 112 11.98 1.92 2.03
N LEU A 113 11.10 1.30 2.82
CA LEU A 113 10.24 0.21 2.37
C LEU A 113 8.92 0.68 1.75
N GLN A 114 8.70 2.00 1.66
CA GLN A 114 7.54 2.56 0.98
C GLN A 114 7.44 2.03 -0.47
N GLY A 115 6.23 1.72 -0.91
CA GLY A 115 5.90 1.13 -2.20
C GLY A 115 6.07 -0.39 -2.20
N VAL A 116 7.17 -0.90 -1.63
CA VAL A 116 7.41 -2.34 -1.50
C VAL A 116 6.40 -2.95 -0.53
N MET A 117 6.23 -2.36 0.66
CA MET A 117 5.23 -2.83 1.63
C MET A 117 3.81 -2.65 1.11
N GLY A 118 3.53 -1.54 0.45
CA GLY A 118 2.23 -1.30 -0.18
C GLY A 118 1.81 -2.42 -1.13
N ARG A 119 2.72 -2.91 -1.98
CA ARG A 119 2.44 -4.07 -2.83
C ARG A 119 2.05 -5.30 -1.99
N TYR A 120 2.85 -5.66 -0.98
CA TYR A 120 2.59 -6.84 -0.17
C TYR A 120 1.24 -6.74 0.58
N TYR A 121 0.92 -5.57 1.11
CA TYR A 121 -0.35 -5.36 1.82
C TYR A 121 -1.55 -5.44 0.87
N VAL A 122 -1.45 -4.85 -0.32
CA VAL A 122 -2.50 -4.96 -1.35
C VAL A 122 -2.70 -6.42 -1.79
N GLU A 123 -1.61 -7.17 -1.99
CA GLU A 123 -1.73 -8.60 -2.31
C GLU A 123 -2.46 -9.39 -1.22
N VAL A 124 -2.23 -9.07 0.06
CA VAL A 124 -2.96 -9.69 1.17
C VAL A 124 -4.43 -9.24 1.19
N ALA A 125 -4.69 -7.94 1.01
CA ALA A 125 -6.04 -7.38 1.00
C ALA A 125 -6.90 -8.01 -0.11
N LEU A 126 -6.35 -8.15 -1.32
CA LEU A 126 -7.05 -8.78 -2.45
C LEU A 126 -7.31 -10.28 -2.26
N LYS A 127 -6.44 -10.99 -1.52
CA LYS A 127 -6.69 -12.39 -1.15
C LYS A 127 -7.79 -12.51 -0.10
N ALA A 128 -7.87 -11.57 0.84
CA ALA A 128 -8.91 -11.55 1.87
C ALA A 128 -10.27 -11.11 1.29
N ASN A 129 -10.27 -10.08 0.44
CA ASN A 129 -11.44 -9.44 -0.15
C ASN A 129 -11.28 -9.33 -1.67
N PRO A 130 -11.49 -10.43 -2.42
CA PRO A 130 -11.27 -10.45 -3.86
C PRO A 130 -12.24 -9.49 -4.57
N PRO A 131 -11.76 -8.68 -5.53
CA PRO A 131 -12.63 -7.81 -6.31
C PRO A 131 -13.53 -8.65 -7.23
N ARG A 132 -14.77 -8.19 -7.46
CA ARG A 132 -15.72 -8.84 -8.39
C ARG A 132 -15.05 -9.12 -9.75
N PRO A 133 -15.23 -10.28 -10.39
CA PRO A 133 -14.60 -10.61 -11.66
C PRO A 133 -14.79 -9.56 -12.76
N ILE A 134 -13.79 -9.34 -13.61
CA ILE A 134 -13.81 -8.34 -14.71
C ILE A 134 -15.09 -8.45 -15.57
N GLY A 135 -15.49 -9.68 -15.90
CA GLY A 135 -16.69 -9.96 -16.71
C GLY A 135 -18.03 -9.60 -16.06
N GLU A 136 -18.04 -9.38 -14.74
CA GLU A 136 -19.21 -8.91 -13.99
C GLU A 136 -19.15 -7.40 -13.75
N ARG A 137 -17.95 -6.81 -13.73
CA ARG A 137 -17.76 -5.36 -13.55
C ARG A 137 -18.37 -4.56 -14.71
N ARG A 138 -18.20 -5.00 -15.96
CA ARG A 138 -18.76 -4.33 -17.15
C ARG A 138 -20.29 -4.42 -17.28
N ARG A 139 -20.94 -5.42 -16.68
CA ARG A 139 -22.41 -5.60 -16.80
C ARG A 139 -23.21 -4.60 -15.94
N GLY A 140 -22.61 -4.02 -14.91
CA GLY A 140 -23.26 -3.04 -14.05
C GLY A 140 -23.34 -1.64 -14.65
N ALA A 141 -22.31 -1.23 -15.42
CA ALA A 141 -22.24 0.10 -16.02
C ALA A 141 -23.28 0.31 -17.14
N GLY A 142 -23.60 -0.73 -17.93
CA GLY A 142 -24.52 -0.62 -19.07
C GLY A 142 -26.03 -0.64 -18.76
N ARG A 143 -26.44 -0.72 -17.48
CA ARG A 143 -27.87 -0.75 -17.10
C ARG A 143 -28.43 0.63 -16.69
N GLN A 144 -27.60 1.60 -16.31
CA GLN A 144 -28.08 2.91 -15.88
C GLN A 144 -28.26 3.90 -17.04
N ASP A 145 -27.50 3.76 -18.14
CA ASP A 145 -27.62 4.66 -19.31
C ASP A 145 -28.90 4.44 -20.13
N ARG A 146 -29.59 3.30 -19.99
CA ARG A 146 -30.79 3.00 -20.81
C ARG A 146 -32.11 3.58 -20.29
N HIS A 147 -32.09 4.27 -19.14
CA HIS A 147 -33.29 4.88 -18.58
C HIS A 147 -33.38 6.39 -18.81
N ALA A 148 -32.29 7.06 -19.22
CA ALA A 148 -32.31 8.50 -19.51
C ALA A 148 -32.92 8.84 -20.89
N ASP A 149 -32.89 7.92 -21.86
CA ASP A 149 -33.39 8.15 -23.22
C ASP A 149 -34.91 7.98 -23.40
N ARG A 150 -35.66 7.71 -22.32
CA ARG A 150 -37.11 7.43 -22.40
C ARG A 150 -38.03 8.53 -21.87
N VAL A 151 -37.50 9.71 -21.52
CA VAL A 151 -38.27 10.81 -20.90
C VAL A 151 -38.29 12.11 -21.72
N LEU A 152 -37.79 12.09 -22.97
CA LEU A 152 -37.81 13.27 -23.87
C LEU A 152 -38.62 13.06 -25.16
N GLY A 153 -39.53 12.10 -25.17
CA GLY A 153 -40.49 11.92 -26.25
C GLY A 153 -41.87 11.67 -25.67
N ASP A 154 -42.58 12.76 -25.35
CA ASP A 154 -44.03 12.95 -25.46
C ASP A 154 -44.36 14.43 -25.20
#